data_AF-A0A8I0M7C2-F1
#
_entry.id   AF-A0A8I0M7C2-F1
#
_cell.length_a   1.000
_cell.length_b   1.000
_cell.length_c   1.000
_cell.angle_alpha   90.00
_cell.angle_beta   90.00
_cell.angle_gamma   90.00
#
_symmetry.space_group_name_H-M   'P 1'
#
loop_
_entity.id
_entity.type
_entity.pdbx_description
1 polymer ?
#
loop_
_entity_poly.entity_id
_entity_poly.type
_entity_poly.pdbx_seq_one_letter_code
_entity_poly.pdbx_strand_id
1 'polypeptide(L)'
;MVASTLGQTSPASPDEFAGREQLRASSAEFRKEVIEITDGVFAAVGYSASNVTLIQGEKGSIIVDTSANPVDAKAIVDAFGNRFVRPVLAIIYTHNHPDHSGGASVFAGSDNPEIYSHQTLLESGPEFGRGPRDGGDAFGTKLADHLFINAGTKLEYGRVTPHTREGFLPPTRTFRGESETIELAGVQMQLIHTPGESPENTAIWIAGKGVLVPGDDFLKSYPNLSPIRGLKLRPPEKWIASLDKMLALDATYMVQGHMRPILGRDEVRKALTDYRDGIKTVLDQTLAGIKQGKTPDELVQEVKLSPELSKSPYLQEYYGTVAWAVRGIYADYVGWFDGNATNLNPLPPGERARKMLEMAGGLDKVIARAREAIEAKEFQWAAEMIDHVLAVDPANMAAKEIKAQALTELGERQINANARNYYLTTAQYLLKRERQA
;
A
#
# COMPACT_ATOMS: atom_id res chain seq x y z
N MET A 1 45.79 -36.93 -5.14
CA MET A 1 45.66 -35.51 -4.75
C MET A 1 44.88 -34.79 -5.83
N VAL A 2 43.58 -34.63 -5.64
CA VAL A 2 42.74 -33.72 -6.44
C VAL A 2 41.96 -32.93 -5.41
N ALA A 3 42.21 -31.62 -5.41
CA ALA A 3 41.81 -30.70 -4.37
C ALA A 3 40.29 -30.48 -4.34
N SER A 4 39.73 -30.57 -3.15
CA SER A 4 38.40 -30.07 -2.79
C SER A 4 38.39 -28.55 -2.91
N THR A 5 37.54 -28.01 -3.78
CA THR A 5 37.13 -26.61 -3.76
C THR A 5 35.68 -26.55 -3.30
N LEU A 6 35.48 -26.74 -2.00
CA LEU A 6 34.27 -26.26 -1.32
C LEU A 6 34.39 -24.74 -1.25
N GLY A 7 33.63 -24.05 -2.11
CA GLY A 7 33.49 -22.61 -2.08
C GLY A 7 32.91 -22.20 -0.72
N GLN A 8 33.68 -21.41 0.01
CA GLN A 8 33.25 -20.75 1.23
C GLN A 8 32.04 -19.86 0.89
N THR A 9 30.89 -20.14 1.51
CA THR A 9 29.75 -19.22 1.49
C THR A 9 30.19 -17.93 2.18
N SER A 10 30.43 -16.88 1.38
CA SER A 10 30.65 -15.55 1.93
C SER A 10 29.44 -15.15 2.79
N PRO A 11 29.64 -14.64 4.02
CA PRO A 11 28.55 -14.04 4.77
C PRO A 11 27.93 -12.93 3.91
N ALA A 12 26.61 -12.80 3.95
CA ALA A 12 25.89 -11.75 3.23
C ALA A 12 26.54 -10.39 3.52
N SER A 13 26.79 -9.58 2.47
CA SER A 13 27.25 -8.21 2.70
C SER A 13 26.16 -7.45 3.45
N PRO A 14 26.52 -6.46 4.30
CA PRO A 14 25.53 -5.63 5.02
C PRO A 14 24.47 -4.99 4.12
N ASP A 15 24.76 -4.84 2.82
CA ASP A 15 23.87 -4.23 1.83
C ASP A 15 22.73 -5.16 1.36
N GLU A 16 22.87 -6.49 1.48
CA GLU A 16 21.86 -7.43 0.94
C GLU A 16 20.49 -7.28 1.62
N PHE A 17 20.45 -6.88 2.89
CA PHE A 17 19.21 -6.73 3.67
C PHE A 17 18.83 -5.27 3.93
N ALA A 18 19.50 -4.32 3.28
CA ALA A 18 19.30 -2.89 3.53
C ALA A 18 17.82 -2.46 3.37
N GLY A 19 17.12 -2.99 2.37
CA GLY A 19 15.70 -2.72 2.16
C GLY A 19 14.82 -3.14 3.33
N ARG A 20 15.07 -4.32 3.91
CA ARG A 20 14.33 -4.81 5.09
C ARG A 20 14.60 -3.96 6.32
N GLU A 21 15.86 -3.57 6.56
CA GLU A 21 16.19 -2.72 7.71
C GLU A 21 15.62 -1.31 7.54
N GLN A 22 15.58 -0.79 6.32
CA GLN A 22 14.91 0.47 6.00
C GLN A 22 13.39 0.38 6.25
N LEU A 23 12.75 -0.73 5.84
CA LEU A 23 11.33 -0.99 6.15
C LEU A 23 11.09 -1.11 7.67
N ARG A 24 12.01 -1.75 8.39
CA ARG A 24 11.93 -1.85 9.85
C ARG A 24 12.00 -0.46 10.49
N ALA A 25 12.95 0.36 10.07
CA ALA A 25 13.11 1.72 10.54
C ALA A 25 11.88 2.59 10.24
N SER A 26 11.23 2.41 9.08
CA SER A 26 10.02 3.16 8.73
C SER A 26 8.83 2.91 9.67
N SER A 27 8.86 1.82 10.45
CA SER A 27 7.85 1.55 11.48
C SER A 27 7.78 2.64 12.57
N ALA A 28 8.82 3.47 12.71
CA ALA A 28 8.80 4.65 13.57
C ALA A 28 7.71 5.66 13.19
N GLU A 29 7.27 5.66 11.92
CA GLU A 29 6.15 6.49 11.44
C GLU A 29 4.79 6.10 12.04
N PHE A 30 4.71 4.94 12.71
CA PHE A 30 3.46 4.42 13.29
C PHE A 30 3.46 4.41 14.83
N ARG A 31 4.42 5.10 15.47
CA ARG A 31 4.38 5.21 16.94
C ARG A 31 3.13 5.95 17.40
N LYS A 32 2.46 5.39 18.39
CA LYS A 32 1.29 5.97 19.06
C LYS A 32 1.60 7.33 19.65
N GLU A 33 0.97 8.37 19.12
CA GLU A 33 1.16 9.75 19.57
C GLU A 33 -0.01 10.63 19.16
N VAL A 34 -0.42 11.55 20.03
CA VAL A 34 -1.29 12.66 19.65
C VAL A 34 -0.40 13.86 19.41
N ILE A 35 -0.31 14.30 18.16
CA ILE A 35 0.56 15.39 17.71
C ILE A 35 -0.29 16.64 17.55
N GLU A 36 0.10 17.73 18.21
CA GLU A 36 -0.46 19.05 17.94
C GLU A 36 0.14 19.62 16.66
N ILE A 37 -0.71 19.91 15.67
CA ILE A 37 -0.30 20.38 14.35
C ILE A 37 -0.15 21.90 14.35
N THR A 38 -1.17 22.55 14.91
CA THR A 38 -1.28 23.98 15.16
C THR A 38 -2.39 24.16 16.19
N ASP A 39 -2.58 25.38 16.67
CA ASP A 39 -3.60 25.70 17.67
C ASP A 39 -4.96 25.08 17.30
N GLY A 40 -5.50 24.23 18.19
CA GLY A 40 -6.78 23.56 18.01
C GLY A 40 -6.84 22.46 16.95
N VAL A 41 -5.73 21.99 16.38
CA VAL A 41 -5.71 20.86 15.42
C VAL A 41 -4.72 19.80 15.86
N PHE A 42 -5.19 18.56 16.00
CA PHE A 42 -4.40 17.44 16.50
C PHE A 42 -4.56 16.21 15.60
N ALA A 43 -3.51 15.41 15.49
CA ALA A 43 -3.53 14.13 14.78
C ALA A 43 -3.20 12.99 15.76
N ALA A 44 -4.07 11.99 15.86
CA ALA A 44 -3.77 10.73 16.53
C ALA A 44 -3.15 9.76 15.53
N VAL A 45 -1.85 9.47 15.70
CA VAL A 45 -1.05 8.62 14.81
C VAL A 45 -0.77 7.29 15.49
N GLY A 46 -0.81 6.19 14.72
CA GLY A 46 -0.34 4.87 15.18
C GLY A 46 -1.30 4.11 16.11
N TYR A 47 -2.47 4.68 16.41
CA TYR A 47 -3.51 4.02 17.20
C TYR A 47 -4.35 3.02 16.39
N SER A 48 -4.38 3.19 15.06
CA SER A 48 -5.06 2.37 14.07
C SER A 48 -4.19 2.30 12.81
N ALA A 49 -4.70 1.67 11.74
CA ALA A 49 -4.11 1.74 10.41
C ALA A 49 -3.98 3.20 9.93
N SER A 50 -5.09 3.94 9.93
CA SER A 50 -5.14 5.36 9.57
C SER A 50 -5.03 6.27 10.80
N ASN A 51 -4.68 7.52 10.53
CA ASN A 51 -4.71 8.63 11.47
C ASN A 51 -6.15 9.16 11.63
N VAL A 52 -6.42 9.73 12.80
CA VAL A 52 -7.65 10.51 13.03
C VAL A 52 -7.25 11.94 13.35
N THR A 53 -7.86 12.92 12.67
CA THR A 53 -7.63 14.35 12.93
C THR A 53 -8.76 14.91 13.77
N LEU A 54 -8.40 15.55 14.89
CA LEU A 54 -9.29 16.32 15.74
C LEU A 54 -9.10 17.81 15.46
N ILE A 55 -10.19 18.50 15.16
CA ILE A 55 -10.24 19.95 15.03
C ILE A 55 -11.16 20.48 16.12
N GLN A 56 -10.62 21.32 17.00
CA GLN A 56 -11.39 22.01 18.02
C GLN A 56 -12.12 23.20 17.40
N GLY A 57 -13.43 23.23 17.58
CA GLY A 57 -14.25 24.39 17.32
C GLY A 57 -14.75 25.04 18.60
N GLU A 58 -15.36 26.21 18.48
CA GLU A 58 -15.82 27.02 19.62
C GLU A 58 -16.83 26.30 20.53
N LYS A 59 -17.60 25.37 19.96
CA LYS A 59 -18.74 24.71 20.63
C LYS A 59 -18.68 23.18 20.60
N GLY A 60 -17.53 22.59 20.25
CA GLY A 60 -17.40 21.15 20.10
C GLY A 60 -16.25 20.73 19.21
N SER A 61 -16.18 19.44 18.91
CA SER A 61 -15.13 18.85 18.08
C SER A 61 -15.62 18.52 16.67
N ILE A 62 -14.71 18.61 15.71
CA ILE A 62 -14.85 18.08 14.36
C ILE A 62 -13.80 16.99 14.19
N ILE A 63 -14.21 15.85 13.62
CA ILE A 63 -13.36 14.69 13.44
C ILE A 63 -13.18 14.43 11.94
N VAL A 64 -11.95 14.29 11.47
CA VAL A 64 -11.66 13.84 10.10
C VAL A 64 -11.09 12.42 10.18
N ASP A 65 -11.78 11.51 9.49
CA ASP A 65 -11.63 10.05 9.58
C ASP A 65 -11.80 9.49 11.00
N THR A 66 -12.06 8.19 11.11
CA THR A 66 -12.59 7.60 12.34
C THR A 66 -11.97 6.26 12.69
N SER A 67 -10.80 5.95 12.14
CA SER A 67 -10.09 4.69 12.34
C SER A 67 -10.84 3.46 11.80
N ALA A 68 -10.26 2.27 12.04
CA ALA A 68 -10.68 1.02 11.45
C ALA A 68 -11.85 0.31 12.11
N ASN A 69 -12.13 0.59 13.38
CA ASN A 69 -13.12 -0.12 14.17
C ASN A 69 -13.40 0.65 15.48
N PRO A 70 -14.46 0.28 16.23
CA PRO A 70 -14.78 0.93 17.50
C PRO A 70 -13.72 0.80 18.61
N VAL A 71 -12.92 -0.27 18.62
CA VAL A 71 -11.90 -0.49 19.66
C VAL A 71 -10.78 0.53 19.53
N ASP A 72 -10.26 0.69 18.31
CA ASP A 72 -9.20 1.65 18.01
C ASP A 72 -9.71 3.09 18.18
N ALA A 73 -10.93 3.38 17.73
CA ALA A 73 -11.57 4.69 17.92
C ALA A 73 -11.70 5.08 19.40
N LYS A 74 -12.04 4.12 20.27
CA LYS A 74 -12.10 4.37 21.72
C LYS A 74 -10.74 4.73 22.29
N ALA A 75 -9.70 3.98 21.91
CA ALA A 75 -8.33 4.29 22.32
C ALA A 75 -7.87 5.68 21.85
N ILE A 76 -8.31 6.10 20.66
CA ILE A 76 -8.04 7.44 20.12
C ILE A 76 -8.76 8.53 20.92
N VAL A 77 -10.04 8.34 21.26
CA VAL A 77 -10.79 9.28 22.12
C VAL A 77 -10.10 9.43 23.48
N ASP A 78 -9.71 8.32 24.10
CA ASP A 78 -8.99 8.32 25.38
C ASP A 78 -7.64 9.07 25.25
N ALA A 79 -6.93 8.88 24.14
CA ALA A 79 -5.65 9.53 23.87
C ALA A 79 -5.77 11.04 23.63
N PHE A 80 -6.85 11.51 22.97
CA PHE A 80 -7.10 12.95 22.84
C PHE A 80 -7.31 13.62 24.20
N GLY A 81 -7.92 12.91 25.16
CA GLY A 81 -8.17 13.40 26.50
C GLY A 81 -8.94 14.73 26.49
N ASN A 82 -8.50 15.71 27.28
CA ASN A 82 -9.15 17.01 27.40
C ASN A 82 -9.19 17.85 26.11
N ARG A 83 -8.45 17.44 25.06
CA ARG A 83 -8.51 18.10 23.74
C ARG A 83 -9.82 17.77 23.02
N PHE A 84 -10.35 16.56 23.23
CA PHE A 84 -11.61 16.12 22.65
C PHE A 84 -12.77 16.69 23.49
N VAL A 85 -13.46 17.67 22.93
CA VAL A 85 -14.57 18.37 23.58
C VAL A 85 -15.88 17.99 22.91
N ARG A 86 -16.84 17.51 23.69
CA ARG A 86 -18.21 17.25 23.21
C ARG A 86 -19.05 18.53 23.17
N PRO A 87 -20.08 18.59 22.31
CA PRO A 87 -20.48 17.56 21.34
C PRO A 87 -19.50 17.42 20.16
N VAL A 88 -19.46 16.23 19.54
CA VAL A 88 -18.94 16.11 18.18
C VAL A 88 -19.98 16.70 17.23
N LEU A 89 -19.59 17.74 16.50
CA LEU A 89 -20.49 18.49 15.62
C LEU A 89 -20.47 17.95 14.20
N ALA A 90 -19.30 17.47 13.75
CA ALA A 90 -19.18 16.82 12.47
C ALA A 90 -18.13 15.72 12.45
N ILE A 91 -18.37 14.74 11.57
CA ILE A 91 -17.41 13.75 11.12
C ILE A 91 -17.24 13.95 9.62
N ILE A 92 -16.00 13.98 9.12
CA ILE A 92 -15.70 14.13 7.71
C ILE A 92 -14.92 12.89 7.29
N TYR A 93 -15.46 12.10 6.37
CA TYR A 93 -14.70 11.01 5.75
C TYR A 93 -13.93 11.56 4.56
N THR A 94 -12.62 11.32 4.55
CA THR A 94 -11.79 11.57 3.37
C THR A 94 -12.20 10.64 2.24
N HIS A 95 -12.40 9.35 2.54
CA HIS A 95 -12.82 8.33 1.57
C HIS A 95 -13.39 7.06 2.24
N ASN A 96 -13.81 6.08 1.43
CA ASN A 96 -14.61 4.92 1.87
C ASN A 96 -13.78 3.70 2.33
N HIS A 97 -12.46 3.80 2.45
CA HIS A 97 -11.70 2.65 2.95
C HIS A 97 -12.08 2.37 4.42
N PRO A 98 -12.19 1.07 4.81
CA PRO A 98 -12.66 0.71 6.15
C PRO A 98 -11.83 1.31 7.30
N ASP A 99 -10.53 1.48 7.08
CA ASP A 99 -9.63 2.11 8.04
C ASP A 99 -9.92 3.59 8.29
N HIS A 100 -10.70 4.28 7.47
CA HIS A 100 -11.03 5.70 7.62
C HIS A 100 -12.43 5.93 8.20
N SER A 101 -13.29 4.92 8.18
CA SER A 101 -14.72 5.07 8.44
C SER A 101 -15.29 4.06 9.44
N GLY A 102 -14.49 3.09 9.88
CA GLY A 102 -14.94 1.95 10.67
C GLY A 102 -15.23 2.24 12.15
N GLY A 103 -14.80 3.37 12.71
CA GLY A 103 -14.98 3.72 14.12
C GLY A 103 -15.92 4.90 14.40
N ALA A 104 -16.67 5.38 13.39
CA ALA A 104 -17.46 6.60 13.48
C ALA A 104 -18.50 6.62 14.63
N SER A 105 -19.15 5.50 14.92
CA SER A 105 -20.12 5.37 16.01
C SER A 105 -19.58 5.77 17.39
N VAL A 106 -18.28 5.58 17.64
CA VAL A 106 -17.63 5.94 18.92
C VAL A 106 -17.48 7.45 19.06
N PHE A 107 -17.07 8.12 17.99
CA PHE A 107 -16.98 9.58 17.96
C PHE A 107 -18.38 10.20 18.07
N ALA A 108 -19.32 9.71 17.24
CA ALA A 108 -20.70 10.19 17.23
C ALA A 108 -21.39 10.07 18.59
N GLY A 109 -21.26 8.92 19.28
CA GLY A 109 -21.91 8.69 20.57
C GLY A 109 -23.40 9.04 20.53
N SER A 110 -23.83 9.93 21.42
CA SER A 110 -25.19 10.50 21.45
C SER A 110 -25.32 11.88 20.79
N ASP A 111 -24.24 12.42 20.21
CA ASP A 111 -24.18 13.81 19.75
C ASP A 111 -24.85 14.02 18.37
N ASN A 112 -25.08 12.92 17.63
CA ASN A 112 -25.69 12.91 16.30
C ASN A 112 -25.05 13.94 15.32
N PRO A 113 -23.74 13.86 15.07
CA PRO A 113 -23.03 14.81 14.22
C PRO A 113 -23.50 14.77 12.77
N GLU A 114 -23.27 15.86 12.04
CA GLU A 114 -23.32 15.83 10.58
C GLU A 114 -22.13 15.02 10.03
N ILE A 115 -22.38 14.08 9.13
CA ILE A 115 -21.35 13.21 8.55
C ILE A 115 -21.19 13.57 7.09
N TYR A 116 -20.04 14.15 6.76
CA TYR A 116 -19.71 14.67 5.43
C TYR A 116 -18.87 13.66 4.63
N SER A 117 -19.17 13.56 3.34
CA SER A 117 -18.30 12.93 2.35
C SER A 117 -18.57 13.49 0.95
N HIS A 118 -17.72 13.18 -0.03
CA HIS A 118 -18.12 13.36 -1.42
C HIS A 118 -19.27 12.39 -1.78
N GLN A 119 -20.18 12.84 -2.66
CA GLN A 119 -21.33 12.05 -3.10
C GLN A 119 -20.92 10.70 -3.73
N THR A 120 -19.77 10.64 -4.41
CA THR A 120 -19.27 9.41 -5.06
C THR A 120 -19.06 8.26 -4.06
N LEU A 121 -18.91 8.55 -2.76
CA LEU A 121 -18.87 7.50 -1.73
C LEU A 121 -20.14 6.65 -1.75
N LEU A 122 -21.31 7.29 -1.88
CA LEU A 122 -22.61 6.62 -1.91
C LEU A 122 -22.93 6.00 -3.27
N GLU A 123 -22.32 6.52 -4.34
CA GLU A 123 -22.51 6.04 -5.72
C GLU A 123 -21.58 4.85 -6.04
N SER A 124 -20.51 4.68 -5.27
CA SER A 124 -19.52 3.62 -5.49
C SER A 124 -20.07 2.26 -5.07
N GLY A 125 -20.08 1.32 -6.02
CA GLY A 125 -20.32 -0.09 -5.72
C GLY A 125 -19.17 -0.72 -4.91
N PRO A 126 -19.34 -1.95 -4.40
CA PRO A 126 -18.28 -2.64 -3.68
C PRO A 126 -17.06 -2.88 -4.59
N GLU A 127 -15.86 -2.75 -4.02
CA GLU A 127 -14.63 -3.12 -4.71
C GLU A 127 -14.67 -4.61 -5.11
N PHE A 128 -14.34 -4.91 -6.37
CA PHE A 128 -14.15 -6.28 -6.83
C PHE A 128 -12.66 -6.65 -6.69
N GLY A 129 -12.33 -7.35 -5.60
CA GLY A 129 -10.99 -7.83 -5.31
C GLY A 129 -10.67 -9.17 -5.97
N ARG A 130 -9.39 -9.51 -6.13
CA ARG A 130 -8.98 -10.87 -6.48
C ARG A 130 -9.21 -11.82 -5.31
N GLY A 131 -9.71 -13.01 -5.58
CA GLY A 131 -9.78 -14.09 -4.60
C GLY A 131 -8.40 -14.51 -4.05
N PRO A 132 -8.36 -15.18 -2.88
CA PRO A 132 -7.12 -15.69 -2.31
C PRO A 132 -6.50 -16.76 -3.21
N ARG A 133 -5.16 -16.81 -3.25
CA ARG A 133 -4.40 -17.82 -4.02
C ARG A 133 -3.12 -18.21 -3.28
N ASP A 134 -2.84 -19.50 -3.19
CA ASP A 134 -1.56 -20.11 -2.77
C ASP A 134 -0.94 -19.54 -1.48
N GLY A 135 -1.79 -19.14 -0.51
CA GLY A 135 -1.37 -18.64 0.79
C GLY A 135 -0.77 -17.23 0.83
N GLY A 136 -0.68 -16.55 -0.32
CA GLY A 136 -0.17 -15.19 -0.41
C GLY A 136 -1.07 -14.16 0.27
N ASP A 137 -0.46 -13.25 1.03
CA ASP A 137 -1.14 -12.23 1.82
C ASP A 137 -0.26 -10.98 1.92
N ALA A 138 -0.67 -9.91 1.22
CA ALA A 138 0.09 -8.66 1.13
C ALA A 138 0.17 -7.92 2.47
N PHE A 139 -0.81 -8.08 3.35
CA PHE A 139 -0.82 -7.40 4.64
C PHE A 139 -0.18 -8.24 5.75
N GLY A 140 0.25 -9.46 5.42
CA GLY A 140 0.97 -10.33 6.32
C GLY A 140 0.17 -10.76 7.53
N THR A 141 -1.17 -10.72 7.50
CA THR A 141 -2.06 -11.13 8.61
C THR A 141 -1.78 -12.54 9.12
N LYS A 142 -1.29 -13.43 8.25
CA LYS A 142 -0.97 -14.83 8.58
C LYS A 142 0.49 -15.07 8.99
N LEU A 143 1.35 -14.06 8.97
CA LEU A 143 2.76 -14.19 9.37
C LEU A 143 2.90 -14.40 10.87
N ALA A 144 3.94 -15.12 11.26
CA ALA A 144 4.36 -15.19 12.66
C ALA A 144 4.88 -13.82 13.12
N ASP A 145 4.61 -13.45 14.38
CA ASP A 145 4.91 -12.09 14.89
C ASP A 145 6.37 -11.68 14.72
N HIS A 146 7.31 -12.58 15.00
CA HIS A 146 8.75 -12.30 14.88
C HIS A 146 9.21 -12.02 13.43
N LEU A 147 8.42 -12.42 12.43
CA LEU A 147 8.71 -12.14 11.02
C LEU A 147 8.01 -10.87 10.53
N PHE A 148 6.94 -10.43 11.18
CA PHE A 148 6.17 -9.29 10.73
C PHE A 148 6.89 -7.98 11.07
N ILE A 149 6.90 -7.03 10.11
CA ILE A 149 7.51 -5.71 10.30
C ILE A 149 6.40 -4.66 10.32
N ASN A 150 5.75 -4.44 9.18
CA ASN A 150 4.57 -3.60 9.01
C ASN A 150 3.91 -3.96 7.66
N ALA A 151 2.87 -3.22 7.27
CA ALA A 151 2.16 -3.37 5.99
C ALA A 151 2.32 -2.15 5.06
N GLY A 152 3.47 -1.47 5.16
CA GLY A 152 3.87 -0.37 4.28
C GLY A 152 3.36 0.99 4.75
N THR A 153 2.06 1.13 4.91
CA THR A 153 1.40 2.38 5.39
C THR A 153 0.92 2.29 6.82
N LYS A 154 1.12 1.15 7.50
CA LYS A 154 0.53 0.89 8.82
C LYS A 154 1.27 -0.23 9.53
N LEU A 155 1.27 -0.18 10.86
CA LEU A 155 1.94 -1.19 11.67
C LEU A 155 1.16 -2.51 11.68
N GLU A 156 -0.07 -2.58 12.19
CA GLU A 156 -0.70 -3.86 12.57
C GLU A 156 -1.99 -4.21 11.80
N TYR A 157 -2.04 -3.98 10.48
CA TYR A 157 -3.27 -4.19 9.69
C TYR A 157 -3.95 -5.55 9.95
N GLY A 158 -5.11 -5.54 10.59
CA GLY A 158 -5.95 -6.71 10.85
C GLY A 158 -5.32 -7.75 11.77
N ARG A 159 -4.14 -7.47 12.36
CA ARG A 159 -3.35 -8.43 13.14
C ARG A 159 -3.71 -8.44 14.63
N VAL A 160 -3.96 -7.26 15.19
CA VAL A 160 -4.33 -7.11 16.61
C VAL A 160 -5.84 -6.92 16.76
N THR A 161 -6.42 -6.07 15.93
CA THR A 161 -7.86 -5.80 15.91
C THR A 161 -8.41 -6.09 14.51
N PRO A 162 -9.50 -6.87 14.37
CA PRO A 162 -10.14 -7.07 13.08
C PRO A 162 -10.58 -5.73 12.47
N HIS A 163 -10.35 -5.56 11.17
CA HIS A 163 -10.97 -4.46 10.43
C HIS A 163 -12.43 -4.79 10.21
N THR A 164 -13.31 -3.95 10.73
CA THR A 164 -14.75 -4.13 10.60
C THR A 164 -15.37 -2.82 10.15
N ARG A 165 -16.49 -2.89 9.42
CA ARG A 165 -17.36 -1.73 9.23
C ARG A 165 -18.41 -1.63 10.35
N GLU A 166 -18.14 -2.23 11.52
CA GLU A 166 -19.13 -2.29 12.62
C GLU A 166 -19.48 -0.92 13.17
N GLY A 167 -18.51 -0.01 13.24
CA GLY A 167 -18.74 1.36 13.70
C GLY A 167 -19.04 2.35 12.57
N PHE A 168 -19.19 1.90 11.32
CA PHE A 168 -19.51 2.77 10.20
C PHE A 168 -20.88 3.41 10.37
N LEU A 169 -20.94 4.72 10.15
CA LEU A 169 -22.19 5.48 10.04
C LEU A 169 -22.28 6.09 8.64
N PRO A 170 -23.42 5.99 7.93
CA PRO A 170 -23.55 6.55 6.60
C PRO A 170 -23.46 8.08 6.63
N PRO A 171 -22.87 8.71 5.59
CA PRO A 171 -22.92 10.16 5.42
C PRO A 171 -24.35 10.70 5.49
N THR A 172 -24.54 11.79 6.24
CA THR A 172 -25.80 12.53 6.33
C THR A 172 -25.80 13.79 5.47
N ARG A 173 -24.61 14.25 5.07
CA ARG A 173 -24.35 15.39 4.18
C ARG A 173 -23.37 14.95 3.11
N THR A 174 -23.67 15.25 1.85
CA THR A 174 -22.74 14.99 0.74
C THR A 174 -22.65 16.20 -0.16
N PHE A 175 -21.43 16.49 -0.63
CA PHE A 175 -21.21 17.50 -1.66
C PHE A 175 -20.99 16.86 -3.03
N ARG A 176 -21.23 17.65 -4.08
CA ARG A 176 -21.03 17.28 -5.48
C ARG A 176 -20.09 18.26 -6.16
N GLY A 177 -19.31 17.77 -7.11
CA GLY A 177 -18.41 18.60 -7.91
C GLY A 177 -17.08 18.85 -7.21
N GLU A 178 -16.38 19.91 -7.62
CA GLU A 178 -14.96 20.08 -7.30
C GLU A 178 -14.69 20.47 -5.84
N SER A 179 -15.57 21.24 -5.19
CA SER A 179 -15.41 21.60 -3.78
C SER A 179 -16.70 22.12 -3.13
N GLU A 180 -16.74 22.09 -1.80
CA GLU A 180 -17.73 22.77 -0.96
C GLU A 180 -17.02 23.44 0.22
N THR A 181 -17.37 24.70 0.51
CA THR A 181 -16.92 25.37 1.73
C THR A 181 -17.96 25.17 2.83
N ILE A 182 -17.53 24.69 3.98
CA ILE A 182 -18.35 24.52 5.17
C ILE A 182 -17.80 25.37 6.31
N GLU A 183 -18.70 25.88 7.13
CA GLU A 183 -18.34 26.59 8.37
C GLU A 183 -19.02 25.86 9.53
N LEU A 184 -18.20 25.23 10.36
CA LEU A 184 -18.66 24.42 11.48
C LEU A 184 -17.90 24.84 12.71
N ALA A 185 -18.63 25.11 13.79
CA ALA A 185 -18.03 25.44 15.08
C ALA A 185 -17.02 26.60 15.04
N GLY A 186 -17.25 27.60 14.17
CA GLY A 186 -16.35 28.75 13.97
C GLY A 186 -15.11 28.44 13.12
N VAL A 187 -15.00 27.21 12.57
CA VAL A 187 -13.90 26.80 11.68
C VAL A 187 -14.43 26.71 10.25
N GLN A 188 -13.90 27.55 9.37
CA GLN A 188 -14.13 27.45 7.94
C GLN A 188 -13.18 26.42 7.32
N MET A 189 -13.73 25.47 6.58
CA MET A 189 -12.99 24.42 5.89
C MET A 189 -13.49 24.31 4.45
N GLN A 190 -12.60 23.97 3.53
CA GLN A 190 -12.96 23.61 2.17
C GLN A 190 -12.80 22.10 1.99
N LEU A 191 -13.87 21.43 1.61
CA LEU A 191 -13.87 20.04 1.15
C LEU A 191 -13.59 20.07 -0.35
N ILE A 192 -12.53 19.40 -0.81
CA ILE A 192 -12.07 19.44 -2.20
C ILE A 192 -12.09 18.03 -2.76
N HIS A 193 -12.83 17.80 -3.83
CA HIS A 193 -12.83 16.52 -4.51
C HIS A 193 -11.47 16.31 -5.21
N THR A 194 -10.77 15.28 -4.74
CA THR A 194 -9.40 14.92 -5.12
C THR A 194 -9.37 13.43 -5.44
N PRO A 195 -9.89 12.99 -6.61
CA PRO A 195 -9.83 11.59 -6.99
C PRO A 195 -8.38 11.15 -7.20
N GLY A 196 -8.00 10.02 -6.59
CA GLY A 196 -6.65 9.46 -6.65
C GLY A 196 -6.63 8.05 -6.08
N GLU A 197 -6.35 7.90 -4.78
CA GLU A 197 -6.38 6.63 -4.04
C GLU A 197 -7.73 5.92 -4.23
N SER A 198 -8.82 6.70 -4.15
CA SER A 198 -10.17 6.26 -4.47
C SER A 198 -10.92 7.33 -5.27
N PRO A 199 -11.99 6.96 -5.99
CA PRO A 199 -12.77 7.91 -6.80
C PRO A 199 -13.41 9.04 -5.98
N GLU A 200 -13.76 8.79 -4.73
CA GLU A 200 -14.45 9.72 -3.84
C GLU A 200 -13.53 10.52 -2.90
N ASN A 201 -12.21 10.32 -2.99
CA ASN A 201 -11.27 10.94 -2.06
C ASN A 201 -11.47 12.47 -2.00
N THR A 202 -11.51 12.97 -0.77
CA THR A 202 -11.79 14.34 -0.40
C THR A 202 -10.66 14.86 0.46
N ALA A 203 -10.01 15.93 -0.01
CA ALA A 203 -9.04 16.68 0.77
C ALA A 203 -9.78 17.76 1.56
N ILE A 204 -9.31 18.05 2.78
CA ILE A 204 -9.85 19.10 3.64
C ILE A 204 -8.78 20.18 3.79
N TRP A 205 -9.14 21.42 3.46
CA TRP A 205 -8.26 22.58 3.58
C TRP A 205 -8.79 23.55 4.63
N ILE A 206 -7.93 23.89 5.61
CA ILE A 206 -8.24 24.83 6.68
C ILE A 206 -7.32 26.05 6.51
N ALA A 207 -7.71 26.98 5.63
CA ALA A 207 -6.87 28.10 5.22
C ALA A 207 -6.35 28.93 6.40
N GLY A 208 -7.22 29.29 7.35
CA GLY A 208 -6.85 30.09 8.52
C GLY A 208 -5.84 29.41 9.46
N LYS A 209 -5.65 28.10 9.33
CA LYS A 209 -4.70 27.31 10.12
C LYS A 209 -3.53 26.78 9.29
N GLY A 210 -3.56 26.95 7.96
CA GLY A 210 -2.55 26.43 7.04
C GLY A 210 -2.47 24.90 6.99
N VAL A 211 -3.56 24.19 7.30
CA VAL A 211 -3.60 22.72 7.41
C VAL A 211 -4.31 22.09 6.22
N LEU A 212 -3.63 21.14 5.57
CA LEU A 212 -4.19 20.25 4.55
C LEU A 212 -4.33 18.82 5.11
N VAL A 213 -5.51 18.23 4.96
CA VAL A 213 -5.75 16.79 5.17
C VAL A 213 -6.02 16.17 3.80
N PRO A 214 -5.04 15.51 3.15
CA PRO A 214 -5.16 15.02 1.77
C PRO A 214 -5.93 13.69 1.64
N GLY A 215 -6.35 13.07 2.75
CA GLY A 215 -6.74 11.67 2.75
C GLY A 215 -5.53 10.79 2.42
N ASP A 216 -5.74 9.81 1.55
CA ASP A 216 -4.70 8.85 1.11
C ASP A 216 -4.10 9.20 -0.25
N ASP A 217 -4.46 10.36 -0.82
CA ASP A 217 -3.82 10.90 -2.02
C ASP A 217 -2.36 11.32 -1.77
N PHE A 218 -1.90 11.32 -0.52
CA PHE A 218 -0.49 11.40 -0.17
C PHE A 218 -0.15 10.39 0.94
N LEU A 219 0.94 9.66 0.76
CA LEU A 219 1.53 8.74 1.74
C LEU A 219 3.04 8.98 1.74
N LYS A 220 3.76 8.75 2.85
CA LYS A 220 5.25 8.76 2.83
C LYS A 220 5.82 7.46 2.26
N SER A 221 5.36 7.09 1.07
CA SER A 221 5.73 5.90 0.30
C SER A 221 5.29 6.10 -1.14
N TYR A 222 6.01 5.53 -2.12
CA TYR A 222 5.50 5.48 -3.50
C TYR A 222 4.05 4.93 -3.52
N PRO A 223 3.13 5.60 -4.25
CA PRO A 223 1.70 5.27 -4.23
C PRO A 223 1.44 3.86 -4.75
N ASN A 224 0.48 3.19 -4.16
CA ASN A 224 0.05 1.88 -4.62
C ASN A 224 -0.95 2.01 -5.78
N LEU A 225 -0.48 2.50 -6.93
CA LEU A 225 -1.31 2.73 -8.12
C LEU A 225 -1.97 1.43 -8.62
N SER A 226 -1.26 0.31 -8.54
CA SER A 226 -1.76 -1.02 -8.92
C SER A 226 -1.63 -1.99 -7.74
N PRO A 227 -2.63 -2.05 -6.84
CA PRO A 227 -2.58 -2.93 -5.67
C PRO A 227 -2.53 -4.42 -6.03
N ILE A 228 -1.51 -5.13 -5.55
CA ILE A 228 -1.35 -6.59 -5.79
C ILE A 228 -2.44 -7.46 -5.12
N ARG A 229 -3.27 -6.87 -4.25
CA ARG A 229 -4.51 -7.49 -3.74
C ARG A 229 -5.59 -7.63 -4.83
N GLY A 230 -5.34 -7.09 -6.03
CA GLY A 230 -6.17 -7.28 -7.21
C GLY A 230 -7.32 -6.29 -7.26
N LEU A 231 -6.99 -5.01 -7.43
CA LEU A 231 -7.94 -3.95 -7.73
C LEU A 231 -7.68 -3.34 -9.10
N LYS A 232 -8.63 -2.52 -9.56
CA LYS A 232 -8.43 -1.64 -10.71
C LYS A 232 -7.25 -0.70 -10.47
N LEU A 233 -6.62 -0.28 -11.57
CA LEU A 233 -5.64 0.80 -11.55
C LEU A 233 -6.27 2.05 -10.93
N ARG A 234 -5.54 2.70 -10.03
CA ARG A 234 -5.86 4.04 -9.56
C ARG A 234 -5.37 5.03 -10.63
N PRO A 235 -6.26 5.83 -11.24
CA PRO A 235 -5.97 6.59 -12.44
C PRO A 235 -4.88 7.66 -12.18
N PRO A 236 -3.65 7.50 -12.72
CA PRO A 236 -2.54 8.38 -12.40
C PRO A 236 -2.79 9.83 -12.79
N GLU A 237 -3.49 10.09 -13.90
CA GLU A 237 -3.78 11.44 -14.41
C GLU A 237 -4.68 12.22 -13.44
N LYS A 238 -5.69 11.53 -12.90
CA LYS A 238 -6.60 12.13 -11.91
C LYS A 238 -5.86 12.43 -10.61
N TRP A 239 -5.01 11.49 -10.17
CA TRP A 239 -4.21 11.67 -8.97
C TRP A 239 -3.21 12.83 -9.13
N ILE A 240 -2.53 12.95 -10.27
CA ILE A 240 -1.66 14.09 -10.59
C ILE A 240 -2.45 15.41 -10.52
N ALA A 241 -3.63 15.47 -11.13
CA ALA A 241 -4.48 16.67 -11.09
C ALA A 241 -4.93 17.01 -9.65
N SER A 242 -5.21 16.01 -8.82
CA SER A 242 -5.52 16.18 -7.39
C SER A 242 -4.33 16.73 -6.60
N LEU A 243 -3.11 16.24 -6.88
CA LEU A 243 -1.87 16.75 -6.29
C LEU A 243 -1.59 18.20 -6.70
N ASP A 244 -1.88 18.58 -7.95
CA ASP A 244 -1.78 19.97 -8.41
C ASP A 244 -2.75 20.91 -7.67
N LYS A 245 -4.00 20.47 -7.44
CA LYS A 245 -4.94 21.21 -6.58
C LYS A 245 -4.38 21.43 -5.18
N MET A 246 -3.83 20.37 -4.57
CA MET A 246 -3.27 20.43 -3.21
C MET A 246 -2.01 21.31 -3.13
N LEU A 247 -1.13 21.26 -4.13
CA LEU A 247 0.04 22.13 -4.23
C LEU A 247 -0.34 23.61 -4.28
N ALA A 248 -1.43 23.95 -4.99
CA ALA A 248 -1.89 25.33 -5.13
C ALA A 248 -2.40 25.94 -3.81
N LEU A 249 -2.70 25.13 -2.78
CA LEU A 249 -3.15 25.60 -1.47
C LEU A 249 -2.02 26.20 -0.62
N ASP A 250 -0.76 25.92 -0.94
CA ASP A 250 0.43 26.39 -0.22
C ASP A 250 0.39 26.08 1.30
N ALA A 251 -0.02 24.85 1.62
CA ALA A 251 -0.22 24.39 2.99
C ALA A 251 1.07 24.45 3.81
N THR A 252 0.95 24.82 5.10
CA THR A 252 2.06 24.84 6.05
C THR A 252 2.20 23.52 6.79
N TYR A 253 1.09 22.80 6.98
CA TYR A 253 1.05 21.50 7.62
C TYR A 253 0.22 20.54 6.78
N MET A 254 0.66 19.30 6.67
CA MET A 254 -0.09 18.23 6.01
C MET A 254 -0.30 17.07 6.97
N VAL A 255 -1.57 16.69 7.17
CA VAL A 255 -2.00 15.60 8.05
C VAL A 255 -2.64 14.54 7.18
N GLN A 256 -1.82 13.71 6.55
CA GLN A 256 -2.28 12.65 5.67
C GLN A 256 -2.88 11.47 6.43
N GLY A 257 -3.62 10.60 5.72
CA GLY A 257 -4.38 9.50 6.31
C GLY A 257 -3.53 8.44 7.01
N HIS A 258 -2.23 8.34 6.72
CA HIS A 258 -1.32 7.36 7.34
C HIS A 258 0.05 7.98 7.67
N MET A 259 0.82 7.35 8.56
CA MET A 259 2.18 7.80 8.94
C MET A 259 2.15 9.17 9.66
N ARG A 260 3.32 9.71 10.05
CA ARG A 260 3.34 10.98 10.81
C ARG A 260 3.09 12.19 9.89
N PRO A 261 2.44 13.25 10.36
CA PRO A 261 2.26 14.50 9.61
C PRO A 261 3.57 15.10 9.05
N ILE A 262 3.45 15.97 8.06
CA ILE A 262 4.54 16.80 7.53
C ILE A 262 4.34 18.23 8.04
N LEU A 263 5.36 18.77 8.69
CA LEU A 263 5.32 20.07 9.34
C LEU A 263 6.29 21.03 8.66
N GLY A 264 5.79 22.18 8.23
CA GLY A 264 6.56 23.20 7.52
C GLY A 264 6.14 23.32 6.06
N ARG A 265 5.90 24.55 5.61
CA ARG A 265 5.40 24.87 4.27
C ARG A 265 6.29 24.33 3.15
N ASP A 266 7.60 24.52 3.27
CA ASP A 266 8.53 24.07 2.24
C ASP A 266 8.63 22.54 2.19
N GLU A 267 8.51 21.86 3.34
CA GLU A 267 8.47 20.39 3.39
C GLU A 267 7.18 19.83 2.79
N VAL A 268 6.03 20.45 3.05
CA VAL A 268 4.76 20.07 2.41
C VAL A 268 4.83 20.28 0.91
N ARG A 269 5.32 21.43 0.45
CA ARG A 269 5.50 21.72 -0.98
C ARG A 269 6.45 20.73 -1.64
N LYS A 270 7.56 20.40 -0.99
CA LYS A 270 8.52 19.40 -1.47
C LYS A 270 7.86 18.03 -1.55
N ALA A 271 7.15 17.61 -0.50
CA ALA A 271 6.50 16.32 -0.43
C ALA A 271 5.49 16.12 -1.56
N LEU A 272 4.57 17.07 -1.75
CA LEU A 272 3.58 17.00 -2.82
C LEU A 272 4.22 17.09 -4.21
N THR A 273 5.24 17.93 -4.40
CA THR A 273 5.97 18.05 -5.66
C THR A 273 6.65 16.74 -6.03
N ASP A 274 7.45 16.17 -5.12
CA ASP A 274 8.13 14.89 -5.34
C ASP A 274 7.09 13.80 -5.67
N TYR A 275 6.00 13.72 -4.89
CA TYR A 275 4.95 12.71 -5.09
C TYR A 275 4.30 12.80 -6.47
N ARG A 276 3.90 14.01 -6.87
CA ARG A 276 3.31 14.32 -8.18
C ARG A 276 4.27 13.98 -9.31
N ASP A 277 5.52 14.42 -9.21
CA ASP A 277 6.55 14.22 -10.22
C ASP A 277 6.93 12.75 -10.35
N GLY A 278 6.93 12.01 -9.24
CA GLY A 278 7.15 10.57 -9.21
C GLY A 278 6.09 9.79 -10.01
N ILE A 279 4.81 10.04 -9.72
CA ILE A 279 3.69 9.43 -10.46
C ILE A 279 3.76 9.82 -11.94
N LYS A 280 3.95 11.11 -12.23
CA LYS A 280 4.00 11.64 -13.60
C LYS A 280 5.14 11.04 -14.40
N THR A 281 6.33 10.91 -13.80
CA THR A 281 7.50 10.31 -14.45
C THR A 281 7.22 8.88 -14.89
N VAL A 282 6.63 8.07 -14.00
CA VAL A 282 6.30 6.67 -14.32
C VAL A 282 5.21 6.58 -15.38
N LEU A 283 4.18 7.42 -15.32
CA LEU A 283 3.15 7.50 -16.36
C LEU A 283 3.75 7.85 -17.72
N ASP A 284 4.47 8.97 -17.81
CA ASP A 284 5.01 9.49 -19.06
C ASP A 284 5.98 8.49 -19.73
N GLN A 285 6.90 7.91 -18.95
CA GLN A 285 7.86 6.93 -19.48
C GLN A 285 7.15 5.64 -19.92
N THR A 286 6.14 5.17 -19.17
CA THR A 286 5.37 3.98 -19.54
C THR A 286 4.63 4.20 -20.85
N LEU A 287 3.90 5.33 -20.99
CA LEU A 287 3.17 5.66 -22.21
C LEU A 287 4.11 5.85 -23.41
N ALA A 288 5.26 6.48 -23.20
CA ALA A 288 6.27 6.64 -24.24
C ALA A 288 6.79 5.29 -24.75
N GLY A 289 7.05 4.33 -23.86
CA GLY A 289 7.51 3.01 -24.25
C GLY A 289 6.42 2.11 -24.83
N ILE A 290 5.16 2.24 -24.39
CA ILE A 290 3.99 1.61 -25.06
C ILE A 290 3.92 2.05 -26.52
N LYS A 291 4.07 3.36 -26.79
CA LYS A 291 4.08 3.90 -28.15
C LYS A 291 5.24 3.35 -29.00
N GLN A 292 6.33 2.91 -28.37
CA GLN A 292 7.47 2.25 -29.03
C GLN A 292 7.25 0.74 -29.23
N GLY A 293 6.11 0.19 -28.82
CA GLY A 293 5.80 -1.24 -28.93
C GLY A 293 6.47 -2.11 -27.87
N LYS A 294 6.95 -1.51 -26.78
CA LYS A 294 7.59 -2.27 -25.69
C LYS A 294 6.57 -3.08 -24.90
N THR A 295 6.99 -4.24 -24.44
CA THR A 295 6.23 -5.13 -23.56
C THR A 295 6.22 -4.61 -22.12
N PRO A 296 5.28 -5.08 -21.27
CA PRO A 296 5.27 -4.73 -19.85
C PRO A 296 6.58 -5.09 -19.13
N ASP A 297 7.20 -6.21 -19.49
CA ASP A 297 8.41 -6.70 -18.83
C ASP A 297 9.64 -5.86 -19.19
N GLU A 298 9.77 -5.42 -20.45
CA GLU A 298 10.80 -4.45 -20.86
C GLU A 298 10.62 -3.11 -20.14
N LEU A 299 9.38 -2.61 -20.08
CA LEU A 299 9.08 -1.34 -19.42
C LEU A 299 9.42 -1.35 -17.92
N VAL A 300 9.20 -2.46 -17.21
CA VAL A 300 9.59 -2.57 -15.80
C VAL A 300 11.10 -2.42 -15.59
N GLN A 301 11.91 -2.83 -16.57
CA GLN A 301 13.38 -2.68 -16.51
C GLN A 301 13.81 -1.25 -16.84
N GLU A 302 13.12 -0.57 -17.76
CA GLU A 302 13.54 0.73 -18.27
C GLU A 302 12.95 1.92 -17.51
N VAL A 303 11.70 1.83 -17.07
CA VAL A 303 11.01 2.93 -16.38
C VAL A 303 11.61 3.10 -15.00
N LYS A 304 12.20 4.28 -14.75
CA LYS A 304 12.84 4.62 -13.47
C LYS A 304 12.55 6.06 -13.08
N LEU A 305 12.45 6.29 -11.78
CA LEU A 305 12.51 7.63 -11.21
C LEU A 305 13.91 8.22 -11.43
N SER A 306 14.00 9.55 -11.49
CA SER A 306 15.30 10.23 -11.53
C SER A 306 16.12 9.93 -10.27
N PRO A 307 17.46 10.12 -10.29
CA PRO A 307 18.31 9.97 -9.11
C PRO A 307 17.86 10.82 -7.91
N GLU A 308 17.24 11.98 -8.16
CA GLU A 308 16.71 12.88 -7.12
C GLU A 308 15.41 12.32 -6.54
N LEU A 309 14.45 11.93 -7.39
CA LEU A 309 13.15 11.41 -6.97
C LEU A 309 13.28 10.04 -6.28
N SER A 310 14.14 9.15 -6.79
CA SER A 310 14.39 7.83 -6.18
C SER A 310 14.96 7.90 -4.75
N LYS A 311 15.62 9.01 -4.40
CA LYS A 311 16.14 9.28 -3.05
C LYS A 311 15.15 10.04 -2.17
N SER A 312 14.01 10.48 -2.70
CA SER A 312 13.01 11.18 -1.92
C SER A 312 12.47 10.26 -0.83
N PRO A 313 12.40 10.72 0.45
CA PRO A 313 11.80 9.92 1.52
C PRO A 313 10.31 9.65 1.27
N TYR A 314 9.66 10.42 0.38
CA TYR A 314 8.24 10.31 0.07
C TYR A 314 7.94 9.32 -1.06
N LEU A 315 8.97 8.83 -1.76
CA LEU A 315 8.85 7.92 -2.89
C LEU A 315 9.54 6.57 -2.66
N GLN A 316 9.95 6.27 -1.43
CA GLN A 316 10.45 4.95 -1.09
C GLN A 316 9.32 3.91 -1.25
N GLU A 317 9.62 2.75 -1.81
CA GLU A 317 8.61 1.77 -2.25
C GLU A 317 8.09 0.88 -1.09
N TYR A 318 7.73 1.46 0.06
CA TYR A 318 7.24 0.67 1.21
C TYR A 318 5.88 0.01 0.97
N TYR A 319 5.04 0.61 0.12
CA TYR A 319 3.66 0.17 -0.13
C TYR A 319 3.39 -0.14 -1.61
N GLY A 320 3.45 0.86 -2.50
CA GLY A 320 3.45 0.67 -3.94
C GLY A 320 4.86 0.47 -4.51
N THR A 321 4.93 0.08 -5.78
CA THR A 321 6.19 0.04 -6.54
C THR A 321 6.01 0.63 -7.94
N VAL A 322 7.08 1.18 -8.51
CA VAL A 322 7.19 1.60 -9.90
C VAL A 322 6.86 0.44 -10.83
N ALA A 323 7.42 -0.75 -10.56
CA ALA A 323 7.20 -1.93 -11.39
C ALA A 323 5.72 -2.33 -11.48
N TRP A 324 4.98 -2.27 -10.36
CA TRP A 324 3.55 -2.57 -10.35
C TRP A 324 2.73 -1.47 -11.01
N ALA A 325 3.11 -0.20 -10.81
CA ALA A 325 2.49 0.92 -11.50
C ALA A 325 2.63 0.81 -13.02
N VAL A 326 3.83 0.50 -13.55
CA VAL A 326 4.08 0.28 -14.98
C VAL A 326 3.15 -0.80 -15.53
N ARG A 327 3.06 -1.96 -14.86
CA ARG A 327 2.18 -3.06 -15.29
C ARG A 327 0.71 -2.67 -15.26
N GLY A 328 0.28 -1.95 -14.23
CA GLY A 328 -1.09 -1.47 -14.10
C GLY A 328 -1.45 -0.47 -15.20
N ILE A 329 -0.57 0.51 -15.46
CA ILE A 329 -0.73 1.51 -16.52
C ILE A 329 -0.79 0.85 -17.88
N TYR A 330 0.12 -0.09 -18.17
CA TYR A 330 0.08 -0.85 -19.40
C TYR A 330 -1.26 -1.59 -19.58
N ALA A 331 -1.68 -2.32 -18.55
CA ALA A 331 -2.92 -3.09 -18.58
C ALA A 331 -4.17 -2.21 -18.79
N ASP A 332 -4.17 -1.00 -18.24
CA ASP A 332 -5.27 -0.04 -18.39
C ASP A 332 -5.31 0.58 -19.79
N TYR A 333 -4.15 0.94 -20.35
CA TYR A 333 -4.06 1.65 -21.63
C TYR A 333 -4.14 0.75 -22.86
N VAL A 334 -3.50 -0.43 -22.81
CA VAL A 334 -3.38 -1.32 -23.99
C VAL A 334 -3.78 -2.77 -23.70
N GLY A 335 -4.29 -3.05 -22.49
CA GLY A 335 -4.81 -4.36 -22.12
C GLY A 335 -3.72 -5.34 -21.67
N TRP A 336 -4.11 -6.61 -21.56
CA TRP A 336 -3.25 -7.68 -21.03
C TRP A 336 -2.25 -8.22 -22.05
N PHE A 337 -2.50 -8.04 -23.35
CA PHE A 337 -1.73 -8.67 -24.42
C PHE A 337 -0.46 -7.88 -24.70
N ASP A 338 0.68 -8.56 -24.62
CA ASP A 338 2.02 -7.96 -24.77
C ASP A 338 2.46 -7.77 -26.23
N GLY A 339 1.65 -8.19 -27.20
CA GLY A 339 1.99 -8.15 -28.63
C GLY A 339 2.67 -9.41 -29.17
N ASN A 340 3.08 -10.36 -28.32
CA ASN A 340 3.68 -11.61 -28.75
C ASN A 340 2.59 -12.64 -29.10
N ALA A 341 2.47 -13.01 -30.38
CA ALA A 341 1.45 -13.96 -30.85
C ALA A 341 1.43 -15.31 -30.09
N THR A 342 2.56 -15.74 -29.53
CA THR A 342 2.66 -16.97 -28.72
C THR A 342 1.87 -16.88 -27.41
N ASN A 343 1.72 -15.66 -26.88
CA ASN A 343 1.01 -15.39 -25.64
C ASN A 343 -0.48 -15.14 -25.83
N LEU A 344 -0.98 -15.14 -27.09
CA LEU A 344 -2.40 -14.97 -27.37
C LEU A 344 -3.23 -16.18 -26.92
N ASN A 345 -2.71 -17.39 -27.16
CA ASN A 345 -3.32 -18.65 -26.76
C ASN A 345 -2.22 -19.62 -26.28
N PRO A 346 -1.61 -19.37 -25.11
CA PRO A 346 -0.51 -20.17 -24.61
C PRO A 346 -0.98 -21.59 -24.28
N LEU A 347 -0.05 -22.56 -24.35
CA LEU A 347 -0.29 -23.90 -23.80
C LEU A 347 -0.76 -23.82 -22.34
N PRO A 348 -1.65 -24.74 -21.91
CA PRO A 348 -1.99 -24.88 -20.49
C PRO A 348 -0.72 -24.97 -19.62
N PRO A 349 -0.66 -24.30 -18.46
CA PRO A 349 0.56 -24.23 -17.64
C PRO A 349 1.20 -25.60 -17.35
N GLY A 350 0.40 -26.61 -16.99
CA GLY A 350 0.89 -27.96 -16.74
C GLY A 350 1.47 -28.66 -17.97
N GLU A 351 0.92 -28.39 -19.17
CA GLU A 351 1.47 -28.94 -20.41
C GLU A 351 2.81 -28.29 -20.77
N ARG A 352 2.87 -26.96 -20.70
CA ARG A 352 4.11 -26.21 -20.92
C ARG A 352 5.20 -26.68 -19.96
N ALA A 353 4.87 -26.81 -18.68
CA ALA A 353 5.81 -27.25 -17.65
C ALA A 353 6.37 -28.65 -17.93
N ARG A 354 5.51 -29.63 -18.26
CA ARG A 354 5.96 -30.99 -18.61
C ARG A 354 6.95 -30.99 -19.77
N LYS A 355 6.69 -30.24 -20.84
CA LYS A 355 7.59 -30.13 -22.01
C LYS A 355 8.93 -29.47 -21.63
N MET A 356 8.90 -28.42 -20.79
CA MET A 356 10.13 -27.77 -20.30
C MET A 356 10.97 -28.70 -19.43
N LEU A 357 10.34 -29.45 -18.51
CA LEU A 357 11.04 -30.43 -17.67
C LEU A 357 11.67 -31.55 -18.50
N GLU A 358 10.99 -32.05 -19.53
CA GLU A 358 11.54 -33.05 -20.45
C GLU A 358 12.81 -32.54 -21.16
N MET A 359 12.77 -31.32 -21.69
CA MET A 359 13.94 -30.68 -22.32
C MET A 359 15.08 -30.45 -21.32
N ALA A 360 14.76 -30.09 -20.07
CA ALA A 360 15.75 -29.88 -19.01
C ALA A 360 16.32 -31.19 -18.43
N GLY A 361 15.87 -32.35 -18.92
CA GLY A 361 16.38 -33.66 -18.52
C GLY A 361 15.68 -34.29 -17.30
N GLY A 362 14.46 -33.85 -17.00
CA GLY A 362 13.56 -34.44 -16.01
C GLY A 362 13.44 -33.63 -14.71
N LEU A 363 12.45 -34.01 -13.92
CA LEU A 363 12.09 -33.35 -12.65
C LEU A 363 13.27 -33.31 -11.67
N ASP A 364 13.95 -34.44 -11.44
CA ASP A 364 15.05 -34.53 -10.47
C ASP A 364 16.24 -33.62 -10.82
N LYS A 365 16.56 -33.50 -12.12
CA LYS A 365 17.63 -32.61 -12.58
C LYS A 365 17.29 -31.14 -12.34
N VAL A 366 16.05 -30.75 -12.63
CA VAL A 366 15.59 -29.37 -12.40
C VAL A 366 15.58 -29.04 -10.91
N ILE A 367 15.14 -29.98 -10.05
CA ILE A 367 15.25 -29.83 -8.60
C ILE A 367 16.71 -29.65 -8.16
N ALA A 368 17.64 -30.47 -8.68
CA ALA A 368 19.06 -30.34 -8.37
C ALA A 368 19.63 -28.98 -8.80
N ARG A 369 19.30 -28.51 -10.01
CA ARG A 369 19.69 -27.17 -10.50
C ARG A 369 19.07 -26.04 -9.71
N ALA A 370 17.84 -26.19 -9.23
CA ALA A 370 17.24 -25.20 -8.34
C ALA A 370 17.96 -25.11 -7.00
N ARG A 371 18.48 -26.22 -6.46
CA ARG A 371 19.34 -26.19 -5.27
C ARG A 371 20.67 -25.49 -5.56
N GLU A 372 21.30 -25.77 -6.70
CA GLU A 372 22.51 -25.06 -7.12
C GLU A 372 22.27 -23.54 -7.25
N ALA A 373 21.12 -23.14 -7.82
CA ALA A 373 20.71 -21.74 -7.92
C ALA A 373 20.50 -21.08 -6.54
N ILE A 374 19.94 -21.79 -5.56
CA ILE A 374 19.87 -21.32 -4.16
C ILE A 374 21.27 -21.04 -3.60
N GLU A 375 22.21 -21.98 -3.75
CA GLU A 375 23.58 -21.81 -3.27
C GLU A 375 24.31 -20.67 -3.98
N ALA A 376 24.00 -20.45 -5.26
CA ALA A 376 24.47 -19.33 -6.06
C ALA A 376 23.74 -17.99 -5.78
N LYS A 377 22.78 -17.97 -4.83
CA LYS A 377 21.91 -16.82 -4.50
C LYS A 377 21.02 -16.32 -5.66
N GLU A 378 20.77 -17.17 -6.66
CA GLU A 378 19.87 -16.91 -7.78
C GLU A 378 18.41 -17.25 -7.39
N PHE A 379 17.91 -16.64 -6.31
CA PHE A 379 16.66 -17.05 -5.66
C PHE A 379 15.43 -16.93 -6.58
N GLN A 380 15.34 -15.87 -7.38
CA GLN A 380 14.25 -15.68 -8.34
C GLN A 380 14.26 -16.81 -9.38
N TRP A 381 15.43 -17.16 -9.90
CA TRP A 381 15.58 -18.24 -10.87
C TRP A 381 15.26 -19.61 -10.27
N ALA A 382 15.71 -19.87 -9.03
CA ALA A 382 15.34 -21.07 -8.29
C ALA A 382 13.82 -21.21 -8.14
N ALA A 383 13.11 -20.12 -7.78
CA ALA A 383 11.66 -20.13 -7.66
C ALA A 383 10.95 -20.40 -9.00
N GLU A 384 11.41 -19.77 -10.09
CA GLU A 384 10.85 -19.94 -11.45
C GLU A 384 11.03 -21.37 -11.98
N MET A 385 12.21 -21.98 -11.78
CA MET A 385 12.41 -23.38 -12.15
C MET A 385 11.45 -24.30 -11.39
N ILE A 386 11.25 -24.05 -10.10
CA ILE A 386 10.37 -24.86 -9.27
C ILE A 386 8.89 -24.67 -9.62
N ASP A 387 8.48 -23.53 -10.18
CA ASP A 387 7.12 -23.37 -10.69
C ASP A 387 6.76 -24.40 -11.77
N HIS A 388 7.71 -24.78 -12.62
CA HIS A 388 7.48 -25.87 -13.57
C HIS A 388 7.32 -27.23 -12.88
N VAL A 389 8.12 -27.50 -11.84
CA VAL A 389 8.01 -28.74 -11.06
C VAL A 389 6.64 -28.84 -10.40
N LEU A 390 6.22 -27.80 -9.68
CA LEU A 390 4.95 -27.78 -8.94
C LEU A 390 3.71 -27.71 -9.85
N ALA A 391 3.85 -27.24 -11.09
CA ALA A 391 2.77 -27.31 -12.07
C ALA A 391 2.49 -28.75 -12.55
N VAL A 392 3.45 -29.67 -12.42
CA VAL A 392 3.32 -31.09 -12.81
C VAL A 392 3.11 -31.98 -11.59
N ASP A 393 3.83 -31.73 -10.50
CA ASP A 393 3.73 -32.45 -9.23
C ASP A 393 3.49 -31.45 -8.07
N PRO A 394 2.23 -30.99 -7.87
CA PRO A 394 1.90 -30.02 -6.84
C PRO A 394 2.11 -30.53 -5.41
N ALA A 395 2.30 -31.84 -5.22
CA ALA A 395 2.52 -32.45 -3.90
C ALA A 395 4.02 -32.60 -3.56
N ASN A 396 4.92 -32.29 -4.49
CA ASN A 396 6.36 -32.49 -4.33
C ASN A 396 6.95 -31.65 -3.18
N MET A 397 7.19 -32.28 -2.03
CA MET A 397 7.67 -31.57 -0.84
C MET A 397 9.09 -31.01 -1.01
N ALA A 398 9.98 -31.72 -1.69
CA ALA A 398 11.34 -31.23 -1.93
C ALA A 398 11.32 -29.94 -2.78
N ALA A 399 10.45 -29.88 -3.80
CA ALA A 399 10.25 -28.69 -4.60
C ALA A 399 9.62 -27.54 -3.78
N LYS A 400 8.57 -27.83 -2.99
CA LYS A 400 7.96 -26.84 -2.09
C LYS A 400 8.96 -26.24 -1.10
N GLU A 401 9.84 -27.05 -0.53
CA GLU A 401 10.90 -26.60 0.38
C GLU A 401 11.89 -25.65 -0.32
N ILE A 402 12.35 -25.98 -1.53
CA ILE A 402 13.24 -25.11 -2.32
C ILE A 402 12.54 -23.79 -2.65
N LYS A 403 11.27 -23.83 -3.09
CA LYS A 403 10.52 -22.60 -3.39
C LYS A 403 10.28 -21.77 -2.13
N ALA A 404 9.96 -22.40 -1.01
CA ALA A 404 9.80 -21.70 0.26
C ALA A 404 11.11 -21.01 0.68
N GLN A 405 12.26 -21.66 0.51
CA GLN A 405 13.57 -21.06 0.77
C GLN A 405 13.84 -19.88 -0.18
N ALA A 406 13.65 -20.05 -1.49
CA ALA A 406 13.80 -18.98 -2.48
C ALA A 406 12.93 -17.75 -2.16
N LEU A 407 11.64 -17.96 -1.91
CA LEU A 407 10.71 -16.87 -1.57
C LEU A 407 11.05 -16.23 -0.23
N THR A 408 11.57 -16.99 0.75
CA THR A 408 12.06 -16.41 2.01
C THR A 408 13.22 -15.46 1.75
N GLU A 409 14.22 -15.88 0.98
CA GLU A 409 15.38 -15.06 0.63
C GLU A 409 14.99 -13.83 -0.22
N LEU A 410 14.04 -13.96 -1.14
CA LEU A 410 13.48 -12.82 -1.89
C LEU A 410 12.74 -11.84 -0.98
N GLY A 411 11.91 -12.35 -0.06
CA GLY A 411 11.13 -11.57 0.90
C GLY A 411 12.02 -10.80 1.89
N GLU A 412 13.07 -11.44 2.41
CA GLU A 412 14.01 -10.82 3.35
C GLU A 412 14.84 -9.69 2.72
N ARG A 413 14.90 -9.59 1.38
CA ARG A 413 15.57 -8.51 0.64
C ARG A 413 14.62 -7.40 0.16
N GLN A 414 13.33 -7.49 0.48
CA GLN A 414 12.36 -6.47 0.08
C GLN A 414 12.37 -5.26 1.02
N ILE A 415 12.34 -4.07 0.42
CA ILE A 415 11.89 -2.84 1.08
C ILE A 415 10.35 -2.74 1.10
N ASN A 416 9.68 -3.30 0.11
CA ASN A 416 8.23 -3.22 -0.01
C ASN A 416 7.56 -4.21 0.95
N ALA A 417 6.75 -3.69 1.87
CA ALA A 417 6.07 -4.49 2.88
C ALA A 417 5.10 -5.51 2.26
N ASN A 418 4.35 -5.08 1.24
CA ASN A 418 3.36 -5.92 0.59
C ASN A 418 4.02 -7.11 -0.11
N ALA A 419 5.11 -6.87 -0.85
CA ALA A 419 5.90 -7.90 -1.50
C ALA A 419 6.52 -8.85 -0.46
N ARG A 420 7.17 -8.29 0.56
CA ARG A 420 7.79 -9.06 1.65
C ARG A 420 6.78 -10.00 2.29
N ASN A 421 5.66 -9.45 2.73
CA ASN A 421 4.63 -10.21 3.42
C ASN A 421 4.09 -11.32 2.52
N TYR A 422 3.80 -11.01 1.26
CA TYR A 422 3.29 -11.99 0.31
C TYR A 422 4.28 -13.13 0.06
N TYR A 423 5.57 -12.84 -0.11
CA TYR A 423 6.62 -13.84 -0.25
C TYR A 423 6.68 -14.77 0.97
N LEU A 424 6.74 -14.19 2.18
CA LEU A 424 6.88 -14.95 3.41
C LEU A 424 5.63 -15.78 3.75
N THR A 425 4.42 -15.26 3.52
CA THR A 425 3.20 -16.06 3.77
C THR A 425 3.05 -17.19 2.76
N THR A 426 3.47 -16.97 1.51
CA THR A 426 3.51 -18.03 0.48
C THR A 426 4.52 -19.11 0.88
N ALA A 427 5.71 -18.74 1.36
CA ALA A 427 6.70 -19.68 1.86
C ALA A 427 6.16 -20.52 3.04
N GLN A 428 5.52 -19.88 4.03
CA GLN A 428 4.87 -20.57 5.13
C GLN A 428 3.75 -21.52 4.66
N TYR A 429 2.97 -21.11 3.67
CA TYR A 429 1.91 -21.94 3.10
C TYR A 429 2.46 -23.19 2.41
N LEU A 430 3.52 -23.06 1.62
CA LEU A 430 4.17 -24.18 0.93
C LEU A 430 4.70 -25.25 1.89
N LEU A 431 5.12 -24.85 3.10
CA LEU A 431 5.64 -25.76 4.12
C LEU A 431 4.55 -26.42 4.99
N LYS A 432 3.29 -25.99 4.89
CA LYS A 432 2.19 -26.66 5.59
C LYS A 432 1.99 -28.04 4.98
N ARG A 433 2.23 -29.07 5.80
CA ARG A 433 1.78 -30.43 5.47
C ARG A 433 0.26 -30.42 5.51
N GLU A 434 -0.39 -30.89 4.45
CA GLU A 434 -1.82 -31.16 4.49
C GLU A 434 -2.08 -32.06 5.70
N ARG A 435 -2.98 -31.64 6.59
CA ARG A 435 -3.49 -32.55 7.61
C ARG A 435 -4.22 -33.64 6.81
N GLN A 436 -3.70 -34.86 6.85
CA GLN A 436 -4.44 -36.02 6.36
C GLN A 436 -5.80 -36.00 7.06
N ALA A 437 -6.86 -35.86 6.26
CA ALA A 437 -8.24 -35.89 6.72
C ALA A 437 -8.62 -37.30 7.19
#